data_AF-A0AAE6Z1M1-F1
#
_entry.id   AF-A0AAE6Z1M1-F1
#
_cell.length_a   1.000
_cell.length_b   1.000
_cell.length_c   1.000
_cell.angle_alpha   90.00
_cell.angle_beta   90.00
_cell.angle_gamma   90.00
#
_symmetry.space_group_name_H-M   'P 1'
#
loop_
_entity.id
_entity.type
_entity.pdbx_description
1 polymer ?
#
loop_
_entity_poly.entity_id
_entity_poly.type
_entity_poly.pdbx_seq_one_letter_code
_entity_poly.pdbx_strand_id
1 'polypeptide(L)'
;MAINTEIYCPTESGSWRSQGSNAVTKVNKSIFSHSERALFEDKKAKGSLFLIVQDAFPCADCHEYFKKETQDGKKSIIFKIVGNNGCYSAEHGLGLETTTPKFIYYHLGNSLMVDKPATPPKFPKHPDITSIS
;
A
#
# COMPACT_ATOMS: atom_id res chain seq x y z
N MET A 1 -16.15 -1.34 11.59
CA MET A 1 -15.45 -0.22 10.93
C MET A 1 -15.04 -0.71 9.56
N ALA A 2 -15.33 0.03 8.49
CA ALA A 2 -14.91 -0.37 7.15
C ALA A 2 -13.47 0.09 6.90
N ILE A 3 -12.68 -0.74 6.23
CA ILE A 3 -11.36 -0.36 5.71
C ILE A 3 -11.54 -0.12 4.21
N ASN A 4 -11.26 1.10 3.77
CA ASN A 4 -11.36 1.53 2.39
C ASN A 4 -9.97 1.52 1.76
N THR A 5 -9.88 0.91 0.58
CA THR A 5 -8.63 0.79 -0.16
C THR A 5 -8.84 1.13 -1.62
N GLU A 6 -7.89 1.85 -2.18
CA GLU A 6 -7.81 2.17 -3.60
C GLU A 6 -6.44 1.79 -4.14
N ILE A 7 -6.38 1.39 -5.40
CA ILE A 7 -5.13 1.03 -6.07
C ILE A 7 -4.99 1.81 -7.38
N TYR A 8 -3.78 2.28 -7.63
CA TYR A 8 -3.42 3.14 -8.75
C TYR A 8 -2.16 2.61 -9.44
N CYS A 9 -2.08 2.86 -10.75
CA CYS A 9 -0.88 2.65 -11.55
C CYS A 9 -0.38 3.99 -12.10
N PRO A 10 0.94 4.16 -12.30
CA PRO A 10 1.47 5.36 -12.93
C PRO A 10 1.03 5.47 -14.39
N THR A 11 0.80 6.69 -14.85
CA THR A 11 0.56 7.03 -16.26
C THR A 11 1.85 7.54 -16.91
N GLU A 12 1.90 7.49 -18.24
CA GLU A 12 3.02 8.06 -19.01
C GLU A 12 3.14 9.59 -18.84
N SER A 13 2.03 10.27 -18.53
CA SER A 13 1.97 11.71 -18.28
C SER A 13 2.46 12.11 -16.88
N GLY A 14 2.91 11.17 -16.05
CA GLY A 14 3.41 11.46 -14.71
C GLY A 14 2.30 11.71 -13.69
N SER A 15 1.18 11.00 -13.79
CA SER A 15 0.09 10.99 -12.81
C SER A 15 -0.21 9.56 -12.32
N TRP A 16 -1.07 9.43 -11.31
CA TRP A 16 -1.59 8.15 -10.84
C TRP A 16 -3.02 7.94 -11.34
N ARG A 17 -3.26 6.86 -12.09
CA ARG A 17 -4.59 6.51 -12.59
C ARG A 17 -5.20 5.39 -11.75
N SER A 18 -6.42 5.63 -11.26
CA SER A 18 -7.17 4.63 -10.51
C SER A 18 -7.37 3.35 -11.31
N GLN A 19 -7.08 2.21 -10.68
CA GLN A 19 -7.28 0.87 -11.23
C GLN A 19 -8.47 0.15 -10.58
N GLY A 20 -8.92 0.61 -9.41
CA GLY A 20 -10.04 0.07 -8.68
C GLY A 20 -10.04 0.44 -7.20
N SER A 21 -11.16 0.16 -6.54
CA SER A 21 -11.38 0.41 -5.12
C SER A 21 -12.10 -0.78 -4.49
N ASN A 22 -11.91 -0.97 -3.19
CA ASN A 22 -12.56 -2.02 -2.40
C ASN A 22 -12.77 -1.50 -0.97
N ALA A 23 -13.83 -1.99 -0.33
CA ALA A 23 -14.18 -1.63 1.03
C ALA A 23 -14.60 -2.89 1.77
N VAL A 24 -13.89 -3.20 2.86
CA VAL A 24 -14.19 -4.38 3.67
C VAL A 24 -14.85 -3.91 4.96
N THR A 25 -16.15 -4.22 5.11
CA THR A 25 -16.98 -3.75 6.24
C THR A 25 -16.88 -4.63 7.50
N LYS A 26 -16.33 -5.84 7.37
CA LYS A 26 -16.05 -6.76 8.47
C LYS A 26 -14.63 -7.31 8.34
N VAL A 27 -13.83 -7.18 9.41
CA VAL A 27 -12.54 -7.85 9.53
C VAL A 27 -12.79 -9.36 9.43
N ASN A 28 -12.48 -9.94 8.28
CA ASN A 28 -12.59 -11.37 8.05
C ASN A 28 -11.25 -12.01 8.43
N LYS A 29 -11.27 -13.15 9.14
CA LYS A 29 -10.06 -13.90 9.50
C LYS A 29 -9.32 -14.44 8.26
N SER A 30 -9.98 -14.51 7.12
CA SER A 30 -9.32 -14.90 5.87
C SER A 30 -8.47 -13.75 5.33
N ILE A 31 -7.15 -13.94 5.33
CA ILE A 31 -6.16 -13.02 4.73
C ILE A 31 -6.45 -12.68 3.26
N PHE A 32 -7.15 -13.58 2.55
CA PHE A 32 -7.55 -13.38 1.16
C PHE A 32 -8.72 -12.39 1.00
N SER A 33 -9.37 -12.03 2.11
CA SER A 33 -10.44 -11.02 2.15
C SER A 33 -9.94 -9.65 2.62
N HIS A 34 -8.64 -9.48 2.85
CA HIS A 34 -8.08 -8.16 3.17
C HIS A 34 -8.13 -7.28 1.92
N SER A 35 -8.60 -6.05 2.09
CA SER A 35 -9.01 -5.15 1.01
C SER A 35 -7.86 -4.90 0.03
N GLU A 36 -6.67 -4.58 0.54
CA GLU A 36 -5.47 -4.34 -0.25
C GLU A 36 -4.98 -5.57 -0.99
N ARG A 37 -5.03 -6.75 -0.37
CA ARG A 37 -4.52 -7.97 -0.99
C ARG A 37 -5.43 -8.45 -2.11
N ALA A 38 -6.74 -8.41 -1.88
CA ALA A 38 -7.73 -8.76 -2.90
C ALA A 38 -7.63 -7.84 -4.13
N LEU A 39 -7.53 -6.52 -3.91
CA LEU A 39 -7.34 -5.56 -4.99
C LEU A 39 -6.02 -5.76 -5.72
N PHE A 40 -4.93 -5.93 -4.97
CA PHE A 40 -3.62 -6.09 -5.57
C PHE A 40 -3.55 -7.36 -6.42
N GLU A 41 -4.02 -8.50 -5.92
CA GLU A 41 -4.06 -9.76 -6.69
C GLU A 41 -4.80 -9.63 -8.02
N ASP A 42 -5.92 -8.89 -8.06
CA ASP A 42 -6.67 -8.63 -9.29
C ASP A 42 -5.91 -7.71 -10.28
N LYS A 43 -5.10 -6.77 -9.77
CA LYS A 43 -4.41 -5.76 -10.59
C LYS A 43 -2.95 -6.04 -10.84
N LYS A 44 -2.30 -6.96 -10.14
CA LYS A 44 -0.83 -7.13 -10.14
C LYS A 44 -0.24 -7.50 -11.50
N ALA A 45 -1.06 -8.06 -12.41
CA ALA A 45 -0.65 -8.37 -13.78
C ALA A 45 -0.57 -7.13 -14.69
N LYS A 46 -1.13 -5.99 -14.28
CA LYS A 46 -1.25 -4.77 -15.11
C LYS A 46 -0.03 -3.86 -15.07
N GLY A 47 0.95 -4.12 -14.21
CA GLY A 47 2.08 -3.21 -14.05
C GLY A 47 3.16 -3.72 -13.10
N SER A 48 4.21 -2.93 -12.98
CA SER A 48 5.37 -3.17 -12.09
C SER A 48 5.44 -2.18 -10.93
N LEU A 49 4.64 -1.11 -10.96
CA LEU A 49 4.61 -0.09 -9.92
C LEU A 49 3.17 0.23 -9.55
N PHE A 50 2.89 0.19 -8.25
CA PHE A 50 1.55 0.38 -7.70
C PHE A 50 1.57 1.38 -6.55
N LEU A 51 0.54 2.22 -6.47
CA LEU A 51 0.22 3.01 -5.31
C LEU A 51 -1.07 2.46 -4.71
N ILE A 52 -1.05 2.10 -3.45
CA ILE A 52 -2.22 1.67 -2.68
C ILE A 52 -2.49 2.75 -1.64
N VAL A 53 -3.71 3.30 -1.67
CA VAL A 53 -4.18 4.29 -0.68
C VAL A 53 -5.18 3.60 0.23
N GLN A 54 -4.97 3.64 1.54
CA GLN A 54 -5.83 2.94 2.50
C GLN A 54 -5.99 3.72 3.80
N ASP A 55 -7.17 3.65 4.40
CA ASP A 55 -7.48 4.29 5.69
C ASP A 55 -7.08 3.43 6.92
N ALA A 56 -6.16 2.49 6.73
CA ALA A 56 -5.60 1.59 7.73
C ALA A 56 -4.17 1.20 7.36
N PHE A 57 -3.35 0.88 8.37
CA PHE A 57 -2.08 0.19 8.14
C PHE A 57 -2.34 -1.23 7.64
N PRO A 58 -1.51 -1.77 6.74
CA PRO A 58 -1.58 -3.20 6.41
C PRO A 58 -1.26 -4.00 7.67
N CYS A 59 -2.02 -5.07 7.96
CA CYS A 59 -1.66 -5.96 9.06
C CYS A 59 -0.32 -6.68 8.77
N ALA A 60 0.25 -7.35 9.77
CA ALA A 60 1.52 -8.06 9.70
C ALA A 60 1.57 -9.07 8.53
N ASP A 61 0.49 -9.83 8.31
CA ASP A 61 0.40 -10.78 7.21
C ASP A 61 0.42 -10.09 5.83
N CYS A 62 -0.29 -8.97 5.68
CA CYS A 62 -0.26 -8.16 4.47
C CYS A 62 1.12 -7.54 4.25
N HIS A 63 1.74 -7.03 5.31
CA HIS A 63 3.08 -6.46 5.28
C HIS A 63 4.11 -7.45 4.75
N GLU A 64 4.15 -8.66 5.30
CA GLU A 64 5.07 -9.72 4.84
C GLU A 64 4.73 -10.22 3.45
N TYR A 65 3.44 -10.30 3.10
CA TYR A 65 3.03 -10.62 1.73
C TYR A 65 3.60 -9.62 0.71
N PHE A 66 3.49 -8.31 0.94
CA PHE A 66 3.99 -7.30 -0.01
C PHE A 66 5.52 -7.25 -0.08
N LYS A 67 6.21 -7.53 1.03
CA LYS A 67 7.67 -7.75 0.98
C LYS A 67 7.99 -8.93 0.06
N LYS A 68 7.37 -10.09 0.27
CA LYS A 68 7.61 -11.28 -0.55
C LYS A 68 7.28 -11.06 -2.03
N GLU A 69 6.17 -10.40 -2.33
CA GLU A 69 5.75 -10.12 -3.71
C GLU A 69 6.71 -9.20 -4.46
N THR A 70 7.42 -8.32 -3.75
CA THR A 70 8.40 -7.40 -4.34
C THR A 70 9.83 -7.94 -4.32
N GLN A 71 10.05 -9.16 -3.81
CA GLN A 71 11.38 -9.76 -3.61
C GLN A 71 12.17 -9.92 -4.90
N ASP A 72 11.52 -10.25 -6.02
CA ASP A 72 12.19 -10.46 -7.31
C ASP A 72 12.50 -9.16 -8.06
N GLY A 73 12.13 -8.00 -7.50
CA GLY A 73 12.36 -6.68 -8.09
C GLY A 73 11.47 -6.35 -9.29
N LYS A 74 10.60 -7.26 -9.74
CA LYS A 74 9.69 -7.00 -10.87
C LYS A 74 8.53 -6.09 -10.48
N LYS A 75 8.21 -6.03 -9.18
CA LYS A 75 7.17 -5.16 -8.63
C LYS A 75 7.71 -4.27 -7.54
N SER A 76 7.13 -3.08 -7.45
CA SER A 76 7.35 -2.11 -6.40
C SER A 76 6.01 -1.52 -5.99
N ILE A 77 5.82 -1.33 -4.69
CA ILE A 77 4.52 -0.95 -4.15
C ILE A 77 4.72 0.18 -3.15
N ILE A 78 3.89 1.19 -3.25
CA ILE A 78 3.84 2.31 -2.31
C ILE A 78 2.49 2.23 -1.60
N PHE A 79 2.48 2.18 -0.27
CA PHE A 79 1.29 2.40 0.54
C PHE A 79 1.25 3.84 1.01
N LYS A 80 0.15 4.54 0.77
CA LYS A 80 -0.21 5.80 1.42
C LYS A 80 -1.32 5.49 2.43
N ILE A 81 -0.96 5.51 3.70
CA ILE A 81 -1.85 5.20 4.81
C ILE A 81 -2.44 6.52 5.28
N VAL A 82 -3.75 6.71 5.10
CA VAL A 82 -4.47 7.96 5.41
C VAL A 82 -5.28 7.88 6.71
N GLY A 83 -5.26 6.73 7.37
CA GLY A 83 -5.96 6.48 8.63
C GLY A 83 -5.38 5.28 9.37
N ASN A 84 -5.84 5.06 10.60
CA ASN A 84 -5.43 3.93 11.43
C ASN A 84 -6.63 3.04 11.80
N ASN A 85 -7.55 2.83 10.85
CA ASN A 85 -8.71 1.98 11.10
C ASN A 85 -8.23 0.56 11.43
N GLY A 86 -8.73 -0.01 12.54
CA GLY A 86 -8.30 -1.32 13.03
C GLY A 86 -7.04 -1.31 13.90
N CYS A 87 -6.41 -0.15 14.15
CA CYS A 87 -5.26 0.02 15.05
C CYS A 87 -4.04 -0.84 14.69
N TYR A 88 -3.88 -1.22 13.43
CA TYR A 88 -2.77 -2.04 12.95
C TYR A 88 -1.40 -1.34 13.04
N SER A 89 -1.36 -0.03 13.30
CA SER A 89 -0.12 0.70 13.58
C SER A 89 0.76 0.07 14.68
N ALA A 90 0.14 -0.60 15.66
CA ALA A 90 0.86 -1.28 16.74
C ALA A 90 1.75 -2.43 16.23
N GLU A 91 1.31 -3.12 15.17
CA GLU A 91 2.06 -4.20 14.52
C GLU A 91 3.30 -3.67 13.77
N HIS A 92 3.36 -2.36 13.53
CA HIS A 92 4.52 -1.66 12.94
C HIS A 92 5.37 -0.95 13.99
N GLY A 93 5.16 -1.21 15.29
CA GLY A 93 5.93 -0.62 16.38
C GLY A 93 5.60 0.84 16.70
N LEU A 94 4.48 1.37 16.18
CA LEU A 94 4.06 2.76 16.38
C LEU A 94 3.11 2.95 17.58
N GLY A 95 2.68 1.86 18.22
CA GLY A 95 1.63 1.87 19.23
C GLY A 95 0.21 1.96 18.65
N LEU A 96 -0.80 2.04 19.51
CA LEU A 96 -2.22 2.07 19.12
C LEU A 96 -2.65 3.44 18.55
N GLU A 97 -1.96 4.50 18.95
CA GLU A 97 -2.18 5.86 18.49
C GLU A 97 -1.00 6.31 17.64
N THR A 98 -1.27 6.82 16.44
CA THR A 98 -0.23 7.33 15.54
C THR A 98 -0.78 8.39 14.60
N THR A 99 0.10 9.25 14.10
CA THR A 99 -0.26 10.28 13.13
C THR A 99 -0.28 9.72 11.72
N THR A 100 -1.23 10.18 10.91
CA THR A 100 -1.32 9.89 9.47
C THR A 100 -1.31 11.21 8.67
N PRO A 101 -0.86 11.23 7.41
CA PRO A 101 -0.49 10.08 6.60
C PRO A 101 0.88 9.47 6.96
N LYS A 102 1.03 8.18 6.67
CA LYS A 102 2.33 7.48 6.61
C LYS A 102 2.50 6.85 5.23
N PHE A 103 3.74 6.66 4.82
CA PHE A 103 4.06 6.00 3.55
C PHE A 103 4.93 4.78 3.79
N ILE A 104 4.59 3.64 3.18
CA ILE A 104 5.45 2.45 3.20
C ILE A 104 5.84 2.11 1.76
N TYR A 105 7.14 2.02 1.51
CA TYR A 105 7.70 1.60 0.23
C TYR A 105 8.16 0.16 0.32
N TYR A 106 7.68 -0.70 -0.58
CA TYR A 106 8.08 -2.10 -0.71
C TYR A 106 8.84 -2.32 -2.01
N HIS A 107 10.09 -2.77 -1.91
CA HIS A 107 10.93 -3.10 -3.08
C HIS A 107 12.05 -4.06 -2.68
N LEU A 108 12.35 -5.03 -3.56
CA LEU A 108 13.41 -6.04 -3.36
C LEU A 108 13.30 -6.76 -2.01
N GLY A 109 12.08 -7.07 -1.56
CA GLY A 109 11.86 -7.81 -0.31
C GLY A 109 11.97 -6.95 0.95
N ASN A 110 12.28 -5.67 0.81
CA ASN A 110 12.44 -4.73 1.91
C ASN A 110 11.24 -3.79 2.01
N SER A 111 11.04 -3.23 3.20
CA SER A 111 10.08 -2.17 3.46
C SER A 111 10.77 -0.96 4.09
N LEU A 112 10.33 0.25 3.73
CA LEU A 112 10.72 1.49 4.40
C LEU A 112 9.49 2.33 4.67
N MET A 113 9.24 2.64 5.95
CA MET A 113 8.17 3.56 6.36
C MET A 113 8.73 4.97 6.59
N VAL A 114 8.03 5.98 6.08
CA VAL A 114 8.39 7.39 6.20
C VAL A 114 7.15 8.27 6.42
N ASP A 115 7.35 9.44 7.01
CA ASP A 115 6.26 10.42 7.28
C ASP A 115 5.86 11.25 6.05
N LYS A 116 6.76 11.37 5.08
CA LYS A 116 6.58 12.16 3.86
C LYS A 116 7.01 11.36 2.64
N PRO A 117 6.39 11.56 1.46
CA PRO A 117 6.84 10.94 0.24
C PRO A 117 8.33 11.23 0.00
N ALA A 118 9.14 10.18 -0.02
CA ALA A 118 10.56 10.26 -0.31
C ALA A 118 10.95 8.93 -0.96
N THR A 119 11.35 8.98 -2.23
CA THR A 119 11.76 7.78 -2.98
C THR A 119 12.99 7.16 -2.30
N PRO A 120 12.88 5.95 -1.74
CA PRO A 120 14.01 5.29 -1.09
C PRO A 120 15.13 4.96 -2.08
N PRO A 121 16.38 4.78 -1.61
CA PRO A 121 17.46 4.27 -2.44
C PRO A 121 17.05 2.99 -3.16
N LYS A 122 17.36 2.90 -4.47
CA LYS A 122 17.04 1.77 -5.36
C LYS A 122 15.56 1.57 -5.68
N PHE A 123 14.63 2.34 -5.09
CA PHE A 123 13.22 2.28 -5.47
C PHE A 123 13.02 2.90 -6.87
N PRO A 124 12.14 2.35 -7.74
CA PRO A 124 11.90 2.92 -9.06
C PRO A 124 11.39 4.36 -9.01
N LYS A 125 11.74 5.17 -10.00
CA LYS A 125 11.14 6.50 -10.15
C LYS A 125 9.62 6.37 -10.30
N HIS A 126 8.91 7.27 -9.64
CA HIS A 126 7.45 7.29 -9.66
C HIS A 126 6.93 8.73 -9.69
N PRO A 127 5.67 8.95 -10.16
CA PRO A 127 5.02 10.25 -10.07
C PRO A 127 4.87 10.73 -8.62
N ASP A 128 4.64 12.04 -8.44
CA ASP A 128 4.25 12.56 -7.13
C ASP A 128 2.99 11.85 -6.64
N ILE A 129 3.02 11.31 -5.41
CA ILE A 129 1.92 10.54 -4.81
C ILE A 129 0.65 11.40 -4.65
N THR A 130 0.77 12.72 -4.68
CA THR A 130 -0.36 13.65 -4.65
C THR A 130 -0.99 13.92 -6.02
N SER A 131 -0.31 13.56 -7.12
CA SER A 131 -0.78 13.79 -8.49
C SER A 131 -1.68 12.65 -8.98
N ILE A 132 -2.88 12.54 -8.41
CA ILE A 132 -3.90 11.57 -8.81
C ILE A 132 -4.76 12.18 -9.93
N SER A 133 -4.98 11.42 -11.01
CA SER A 133 -5.77 11.79 -12.20
C SER A 133 -7.08 11.03 -12.30
#